data_AF-A0A6G7X629-F1
#
_entry.id   AF-A0A6G7X629-F1
#
_cell.length_a   1.000
_cell.length_b   1.000
_cell.length_c   1.000
_cell.angle_alpha   90.00
_cell.angle_beta   90.00
_cell.angle_gamma   90.00
#
_symmetry.space_group_name_H-M   'P 1'
#
loop_
_entity.id
_entity.type
_entity.pdbx_description
1 polymer ?
#
loop_
_entity_poly.entity_id
_entity_poly.type
_entity_poly.pdbx_seq_one_letter_code
_entity_poly.pdbx_strand_id
1 'polypeptide(L)'
;MKALATIVGIVSYFILSWIVKDIWYSMDRIEAKPHEVELYSATIATILSALITQLIRYDFNTNRIDITPIMGGIVLFIITYGIIFLPISMGLAILFNIINIAFIVYFAVFYEE
;
A
#
# COMPACT_ATOMS: atom_id res chain seq x y z
N MET A 1 6.45 15.27 14.59
CA MET A 1 6.06 13.85 14.73
C MET A 1 5.54 13.27 13.42
N LYS A 2 4.61 13.93 12.72
CA LYS A 2 4.06 13.45 11.43
C LYS A 2 5.14 13.05 10.41
N ALA A 3 6.14 13.90 10.16
CA ALA A 3 7.23 13.58 9.21
C ALA A 3 8.01 12.30 9.54
N LEU A 4 8.35 12.07 10.82
CA LEU A 4 9.03 10.85 11.27
C LEU A 4 8.12 9.63 11.07
N ALA A 5 6.83 9.75 11.44
CA ALA A 5 5.85 8.69 11.23
C ALA A 5 5.64 8.37 9.74
N THR A 6 5.67 9.38 8.86
CA THR A 6 5.62 9.20 7.41
C THR A 6 6.84 8.43 6.90
N ILE A 7 8.05 8.79 7.34
CA ILE A 7 9.28 8.08 6.95
C ILE A 7 9.22 6.63 7.41
N VAL A 8 8.88 6.39 8.68
CA VAL A 8 8.71 5.04 9.22
C VAL A 8 7.63 4.27 8.45
N GLY A 9 6.54 4.92 8.08
CA GLY A 9 5.48 4.33 7.29
C GLY A 9 5.95 3.91 5.89
N ILE A 10 6.68 4.76 5.17
CA ILE A 10 7.22 4.43 3.84
C ILE A 10 8.23 3.28 3.93
N VAL A 11 9.12 3.29 4.93
CA VAL A 11 10.05 2.18 5.15
C VAL A 11 9.30 0.88 5.46
N SER A 12 8.27 0.95 6.32
CA SER A 12 7.42 -0.21 6.65
C SER A 12 6.68 -0.73 5.43
N TYR A 13 6.20 0.14 4.55
CA TYR A 13 5.54 -0.25 3.30
C TYR A 13 6.46 -1.14 2.44
N PHE A 14 7.71 -0.73 2.24
CA PHE A 14 8.66 -1.53 1.46
C PHE A 14 9.02 -2.85 2.13
N ILE A 15 9.32 -2.83 3.44
CA ILE A 15 9.69 -4.04 4.18
C ILE A 15 8.54 -5.06 4.19
N LEU A 16 7.33 -4.61 4.54
CA LEU A 16 6.17 -5.50 4.63
C LEU A 16 5.76 -6.03 3.25
N SER A 17 5.80 -5.20 2.20
CA SER A 17 5.54 -5.66 0.84
C SER A 17 6.56 -6.68 0.36
N TRP A 18 7.84 -6.50 0.73
CA TRP A 18 8.90 -7.47 0.42
C TRP A 18 8.70 -8.80 1.16
N ILE A 19 8.42 -8.77 2.46
CA ILE A 19 8.12 -9.97 3.26
C ILE A 19 6.95 -10.76 2.65
N VAL A 20 5.89 -10.06 2.23
CA VAL A 20 4.72 -10.70 1.60
C VAL A 20 5.10 -11.39 0.29
N LYS A 21 5.89 -10.72 -0.55
CA LYS A 21 6.41 -11.34 -1.79
C LYS A 21 7.22 -12.59 -1.48
N ASP A 22 8.13 -12.50 -0.50
CA ASP A 22 9.01 -13.61 -0.11
C ASP A 22 8.22 -14.81 0.45
N ILE A 23 7.25 -14.56 1.33
CA ILE A 23 6.33 -15.59 1.83
C ILE A 23 5.60 -16.26 0.67
N TRP A 24 5.07 -15.47 -0.27
CA TRP A 24 4.34 -16.03 -1.41
C TRP A 24 5.22 -16.88 -2.33
N TYR A 25 6.45 -16.45 -2.60
CA TYR A 25 7.43 -17.25 -3.35
C TYR A 25 7.87 -18.51 -2.60
N SER A 26 7.89 -18.47 -1.26
CA SER A 26 8.27 -19.62 -0.42
C SER A 26 7.13 -20.63 -0.19
N MET A 27 5.87 -20.18 -0.35
CA MET A 27 4.71 -21.05 -0.36
C MET A 27 4.72 -21.84 -1.67
N ASP A 28 5.13 -23.10 -1.59
CA ASP A 28 5.44 -24.07 -2.65
C ASP A 28 4.28 -24.41 -3.63
N ARG A 29 3.46 -23.44 -4.03
CA ARG A 29 2.54 -23.51 -5.18
C ARG A 29 3.30 -23.07 -6.43
N ILE A 30 4.17 -23.96 -6.91
CA ILE A 30 5.02 -23.82 -8.11
C ILE A 30 4.21 -23.52 -9.40
N GLU A 31 2.87 -23.55 -9.36
CA GLU A 31 1.99 -23.26 -10.50
C GLU A 31 1.56 -21.80 -10.64
N ALA A 32 1.79 -20.95 -9.63
CA ALA A 32 1.37 -19.55 -9.71
C ALA A 32 2.16 -18.83 -10.79
N LYS A 33 1.46 -18.31 -11.80
CA LYS A 33 2.13 -17.58 -12.89
C LYS A 33 2.75 -16.30 -12.31
N PRO A 34 3.92 -15.84 -12.81
CA PRO A 34 4.56 -14.63 -12.27
C PRO A 34 3.65 -13.40 -12.18
N HIS A 35 2.67 -13.29 -13.08
CA HIS A 35 1.67 -12.21 -13.03
C HIS A 35 0.67 -12.32 -11.87
N GLU A 36 0.34 -13.52 -11.41
CA GLU A 36 -0.54 -13.76 -10.26
C GLU A 36 0.15 -13.38 -8.95
N VAL A 37 1.47 -13.63 -8.86
CA VAL A 37 2.30 -13.21 -7.73
C VAL A 37 2.37 -11.68 -7.66
N GLU A 38 2.66 -11.03 -8.79
CA GLU A 38 2.71 -9.56 -8.86
C GLU A 38 1.36 -8.93 -8.53
N LEU A 39 0.27 -9.51 -9.04
CA LEU A 39 -1.11 -9.12 -8.71
C LEU A 39 -1.36 -9.16 -7.19
N TYR A 40 -1.14 -10.32 -6.58
CA TYR A 40 -1.38 -10.51 -5.15
C TYR A 40 -0.53 -9.55 -4.30
N SER A 41 0.74 -9.39 -4.68
CA SER A 41 1.65 -8.48 -4.00
C SER A 41 1.23 -7.01 -4.11
N ALA A 42 0.73 -6.58 -5.27
CA ALA A 42 0.23 -5.23 -5.48
C ALA A 42 -1.03 -4.97 -4.66
N THR A 43 -1.94 -5.94 -4.60
CA THR A 43 -3.13 -5.86 -3.75
C THR A 43 -2.76 -5.70 -2.27
N ILE A 44 -1.81 -6.51 -1.77
CA ILE A 44 -1.39 -6.40 -0.38
C ILE A 44 -0.66 -5.09 -0.11
N ALA A 45 0.22 -4.65 -1.02
CA ALA A 45 0.89 -3.37 -0.91
C ALA A 45 -0.13 -2.21 -0.78
N THR A 46 -1.22 -2.27 -1.54
CA THR A 46 -2.34 -1.31 -1.45
C THR A 46 -3.09 -1.38 -0.12
N ILE A 47 -3.31 -2.57 0.43
CA ILE A 47 -3.90 -2.70 1.77
C ILE A 47 -2.95 -2.13 2.83
N LEU A 48 -1.65 -2.45 2.72
CA LEU A 48 -0.62 -1.97 3.64
C LEU A 48 -0.51 -0.44 3.62
N SER A 49 -0.53 0.19 2.45
CA SER A 49 -0.47 1.66 2.36
C SER A 49 -1.66 2.34 3.04
N ALA A 50 -2.87 1.78 2.88
CA ALA A 50 -4.07 2.26 3.57
C ALA A 50 -3.96 2.10 5.09
N LEU A 51 -3.54 0.93 5.58
CA LEU A 51 -3.34 0.67 7.02
C LEU A 51 -2.25 1.54 7.64
N ILE A 52 -1.11 1.67 6.97
CA ILE A 52 -0.01 2.53 7.42
C ILE A 52 -0.48 3.98 7.52
N THR A 53 -1.21 4.46 6.52
CA THR A 53 -1.78 5.81 6.53
C THR A 53 -2.75 6.00 7.68
N GLN A 54 -3.61 5.00 7.93
CA GLN A 54 -4.54 5.03 9.06
C GLN A 54 -3.80 5.10 10.40
N LEU A 55 -2.73 4.33 10.56
CA LEU A 55 -1.90 4.32 11.77
C LEU A 55 -1.19 5.66 11.97
N ILE A 56 -0.68 6.28 10.90
CA ILE A 56 -0.02 7.60 10.98
C ILE A 56 -1.01 8.67 11.45
N ARG A 57 -2.28 8.57 11.03
CA ARG A 57 -3.32 9.56 11.33
C ARG A 57 -4.17 9.22 12.56
N TYR A 58 -3.97 8.04 13.14
CA TYR A 58 -4.69 7.63 14.32
C TYR A 58 -4.27 8.50 15.52
N ASP A 59 -5.24 9.17 16.13
CA ASP A 59 -5.00 9.92 17.36
C ASP A 59 -5.17 9.00 18.57
N PHE A 60 -4.04 8.50 19.07
CA PHE A 60 -3.99 7.64 20.26
C PHE A 60 -4.48 8.32 21.55
N ASN A 61 -4.51 9.65 21.61
CA ASN A 61 -4.98 10.35 22.82
C ASN A 61 -6.50 10.43 22.88
N THR A 62 -7.14 10.61 21.72
CA THR A 62 -8.61 10.74 21.63
C THR A 62 -9.29 9.45 21.15
N ASN A 63 -8.50 8.42 20.78
CA ASN A 63 -8.96 7.21 20.09
C ASN A 63 -9.81 7.51 18.85
N ARG A 64 -9.61 8.67 18.23
CA ARG A 64 -10.38 9.10 17.05
C ARG A 64 -9.81 8.43 15.81
N ILE A 65 -10.70 7.75 15.08
CA ILE A 65 -10.42 7.18 13.78
C ILE A 65 -10.82 8.21 12.73
N ASP A 66 -9.85 8.70 11.96
CA ASP A 66 -10.13 9.43 10.74
C ASP A 66 -10.57 8.44 9.65
N ILE A 67 -11.74 8.65 9.06
CA ILE A 67 -12.35 7.75 8.07
C ILE A 67 -11.84 8.07 6.66
N THR A 68 -11.28 9.26 6.44
CA THR A 68 -10.85 9.74 5.13
C THR A 68 -9.75 8.84 4.52
N PRO A 69 -8.71 8.41 5.25
CA PRO A 69 -7.73 7.44 4.72
C PRO A 69 -8.35 6.08 4.38
N ILE A 70 -9.40 5.66 5.09
CA ILE A 70 -10.12 4.41 4.80
C ILE A 70 -10.83 4.55 3.44
N MET A 71 -11.57 5.63 3.24
CA MET A 71 -12.25 5.91 1.97
C MET A 71 -11.25 6.08 0.83
N GLY A 72 -10.14 6.78 1.08
CA GLY A 72 -9.04 6.90 0.13
C GLY A 72 -8.43 5.54 -0.23
N GLY A 73 -8.25 4.65 0.76
CA GLY A 73 -7.73 3.30 0.56
C GLY A 73 -8.64 2.44 -0.31
N ILE A 74 -9.97 2.58 -0.17
CA ILE A 74 -10.95 1.93 -1.05
C ILE A 74 -10.79 2.42 -2.50
N VAL A 75 -10.65 3.74 -2.70
CA VAL A 75 -10.40 4.31 -4.04
C VAL A 75 -9.08 3.79 -4.60
N LEU A 76 -8.02 3.77 -3.80
CA LEU A 76 -6.72 3.24 -4.19
C LEU A 76 -6.81 1.75 -4.58
N PHE A 77 -7.60 0.96 -3.86
CA PHE A 77 -7.85 -0.43 -4.20
C PHE A 77 -8.56 -0.58 -5.54
N ILE A 78 -9.59 0.23 -5.83
CA ILE A 78 -10.28 0.21 -7.12
C ILE A 78 -9.32 0.60 -8.26
N ILE A 79 -8.50 1.63 -8.06
CA ILE A 79 -7.47 2.03 -9.03
C ILE A 79 -6.50 0.87 -9.26
N THR A 80 -6.03 0.26 -8.16
CA THR A 80 -5.11 -0.88 -8.22
C THR A 80 -5.73 -2.03 -9.02
N TYR A 81 -6.99 -2.36 -8.73
CA TYR A 81 -7.77 -3.38 -9.43
C TYR A 81 -8.01 -3.06 -10.91
N GLY A 82 -8.22 -1.80 -11.28
CA GLY A 82 -8.32 -1.39 -12.68
C GLY A 82 -7.01 -1.57 -13.44
N ILE A 83 -5.89 -1.25 -12.80
CA ILE A 83 -4.54 -1.39 -13.37
C ILE A 83 -4.19 -2.86 -13.63
N ILE A 84 -4.76 -3.80 -12.87
CA ILE A 84 -4.51 -5.24 -13.00
C ILE A 84 -4.96 -5.82 -14.35
N PHE A 85 -5.88 -5.17 -15.04
CA PHE A 85 -6.29 -5.57 -16.39
C PHE A 85 -5.31 -5.11 -17.49
N LEU A 86 -4.28 -4.33 -17.14
CA LEU A 86 -3.24 -3.90 -18.06
C LEU A 86 -2.11 -4.94 -18.13
N PRO A 87 -1.44 -5.10 -19.28
CA PRO A 87 -0.33 -6.03 -19.42
C PRO A 87 0.79 -5.68 -18.43
N ILE A 88 1.04 -6.57 -17.47
CA ILE A 88 2.03 -6.35 -16.41
C ILE A 88 3.41 -6.12 -17.04
N SER A 89 3.93 -4.92 -16.80
CA SER A 89 5.28 -4.52 -17.21
C SER A 89 6.03 -3.96 -16.01
N MET A 90 7.35 -3.89 -16.10
CA MET A 90 8.18 -3.30 -15.05
C MET A 90 7.79 -1.82 -14.78
N GLY A 91 7.37 -1.08 -15.80
CA GLY A 91 6.86 0.28 -15.64
C GLY A 91 5.57 0.35 -14.83
N LEU A 92 4.68 -0.63 -15.00
CA LEU A 92 3.46 -0.77 -14.20
C LEU A 92 3.75 -1.09 -12.74
N ALA A 93 4.71 -1.99 -12.47
CA ALA A 93 5.15 -2.31 -11.11
C ALA A 93 5.74 -1.08 -10.39
N ILE A 94 6.52 -0.26 -11.10
CA ILE A 94 7.03 1.01 -10.57
C ILE A 94 5.87 1.98 -10.29
N LEU A 95 4.93 2.13 -11.22
CA LEU A 95 3.78 3.01 -11.07
C LEU A 95 2.93 2.63 -9.84
N PHE A 96 2.70 1.33 -9.59
CA PHE A 96 2.01 0.85 -8.39
C PHE A 96 2.67 1.35 -7.10
N ASN A 97 4.00 1.24 -7.00
CA ASN A 97 4.73 1.70 -5.83
C ASN A 97 4.63 3.22 -5.69
N ILE A 98 4.76 3.96 -6.78
CA ILE A 98 4.64 5.43 -6.78
C ILE A 98 3.26 5.85 -6.27
N ILE A 99 2.17 5.25 -6.77
CA ILE A 99 0.80 5.61 -6.36
C ILE A 99 0.61 5.30 -4.86
N ASN A 100 1.08 4.15 -4.39
CA ASN A 100 0.99 3.76 -2.98
C ASN A 100 1.76 4.69 -2.05
N ILE A 101 2.98 5.09 -2.43
CA ILE A 101 3.77 6.05 -1.66
C ILE A 101 3.15 7.43 -1.70
N ALA A 102 2.68 7.87 -2.88
CA ALA A 102 2.00 9.15 -3.04
C ALA A 102 0.74 9.21 -2.17
N PHE A 103 0.00 8.11 -2.05
CA PHE A 103 -1.15 7.98 -1.15
C PHE A 103 -0.74 8.20 0.31
N ILE A 104 0.28 7.49 0.79
CA ILE A 104 0.79 7.65 2.16
C ILE A 104 1.21 9.09 2.42
N VAL A 105 1.99 9.67 1.51
CA VAL A 105 2.50 11.05 1.63
C VAL A 105 1.35 12.06 1.62
N TYR A 106 0.39 11.92 0.70
CA TYR A 106 -0.77 12.82 0.60
C TYR A 106 -1.51 12.89 1.92
N PHE A 107 -1.92 11.75 2.47
CA PHE A 107 -2.70 11.72 3.69
C PHE A 107 -1.89 12.04 4.95
N ALA A 108 -0.61 11.68 4.99
CA ALA A 108 0.23 11.95 6.15
C ALA A 108 0.71 13.40 6.25
N VAL A 109 0.89 14.09 5.11
CA VAL A 109 1.55 15.39 5.05
C VAL A 109 0.62 16.50 4.54
N PHE A 110 -0.12 16.26 3.45
CA PHE A 110 -0.84 17.31 2.75
C PHE A 110 -2.31 17.41 3.12
N TYR A 111 -2.91 16.29 3.56
CA TYR A 111 -4.28 16.28 4.02
C TYR A 111 -4.33 16.80 5.46
N GLU A 112 -4.73 18.06 5.59
CA GLU A 112 -5.05 18.71 6.86
C GLU A 112 -6.58 18.76 6.97
N GLU A 113 -7.11 18.08 7.99
CA GLU A 113 -8.51 18.17 8.43
C GLU A 113 -8.65 19.20 9.55
#